data_AF-A0A4R2IRY7-F1
#
_entry.id   AF-A0A4R2IRY7-F1
#
_cell.length_a   1.000
_cell.length_b   1.000
_cell.length_c   1.000
_cell.angle_alpha   90.00
_cell.angle_beta   90.00
_cell.angle_gamma   90.00
#
_symmetry.space_group_name_H-M   'P 1'
#
loop_
_entity.id
_entity.type
_entity.pdbx_description
1 polymer ?
#
loop_
_entity_poly.entity_id
_entity_poly.type
_entity_poly.pdbx_seq_one_letter_code
_entity_poly.pdbx_strand_id
1 'polypeptide(L)'
;MTLLQGLNRIVIAEFGADRSSVVPDDQLDRPVTLTNQRYLESLANNGGLQPGASQAQVWAALTEAVAVYADRMAAGGPRPETPGENEPSKRPEDRQTFEVALSRLHARSATPRLVQRGFPPDWVTALGEFPPPVLYPDQLTASTIVAEITEQTERDDEAEVLTELIAAGYGARGATAAHMLLASAPGYSTLPEDLQEEVVQDVARELEGGFASPTGYVPETHPELAGDVTNDPVLRGKVAVAWANHIAAERIEEHHDDLRQEEKAAVLRMTANQRPARSRPAQPESVHDVIRGIDAELRELIGAEQTMWRGEIGDYGLKRDQRISSGHTMFRVRPDDALLSRLTSSDAGGRLDPEEVAGLQQAIKQTVVICAKWAHPNAYNLQQHVWATAFDPRFRAMERAVVSALADNEHNTIVDRRFPPALADQLRTPEPPGVFDQPLRTPAPPSADEEYAPAAQGFAEAVYGDEPEALIRRMAREGLPDMGMAAGEVLVAGSAISPEDRQAAAWVLGEKINDGFDALPARLEEWKSTSVLPAAALSREYGEELGRMAERLVHDYARDPDLLQQDVAAAEAKTAAAIEAQRGSMPEIYLHDRLLPGMDRAQLRPRPTAPSTAPAVTRTSAPGQSGPSGLAR
;
A
#
# COMPACT_ATOMS: atom_id res chain seq x y z
N MET A 1 -15.27 -60.10 2.40
CA MET A 1 -15.14 -58.65 2.47
C MET A 1 -15.71 -58.22 3.82
N THR A 2 -14.89 -57.68 4.70
CA THR A 2 -15.33 -57.23 6.03
C THR A 2 -16.12 -55.93 5.93
N LEU A 3 -16.91 -55.59 6.96
CA LEU A 3 -17.65 -54.31 7.03
C LEU A 3 -16.74 -53.11 6.81
N LEU A 4 -15.55 -53.16 7.43
CA LEU A 4 -14.53 -52.11 7.37
C LEU A 4 -13.95 -51.97 5.96
N GLN A 5 -13.69 -53.08 5.26
CA GLN A 5 -13.31 -53.07 3.84
C GLN A 5 -14.40 -52.46 2.95
N GLY A 6 -15.68 -52.71 3.28
CA GLY A 6 -16.82 -52.08 2.63
C GLY A 6 -16.85 -50.58 2.81
N LEU A 7 -16.76 -50.12 4.06
CA LEU A 7 -16.75 -48.70 4.38
C LEU A 7 -15.59 -47.97 3.72
N ASN A 8 -14.36 -48.50 3.81
CA ASN A 8 -13.19 -47.89 3.18
C ASN A 8 -13.41 -47.72 1.67
N ARG A 9 -13.91 -48.76 0.99
CA ARG A 9 -14.16 -48.71 -0.46
C ARG A 9 -15.23 -47.70 -0.84
N ILE A 10 -16.31 -47.59 -0.04
CA ILE A 10 -17.41 -46.65 -0.30
C ILE A 10 -16.96 -45.21 -0.09
N VAL A 11 -16.16 -44.96 0.95
CA VAL A 11 -15.57 -43.64 1.22
C VAL A 11 -14.58 -43.27 0.13
N ILE A 12 -13.69 -44.18 -0.31
CA ILE A 12 -12.79 -43.92 -1.45
C ILE A 12 -13.58 -43.59 -2.72
N ALA A 13 -14.64 -44.35 -3.01
CA ALA A 13 -15.48 -44.14 -4.20
C ALA A 13 -16.20 -42.79 -4.21
N GLU A 14 -16.42 -42.17 -3.04
CA GLU A 14 -17.00 -40.82 -2.94
C GLU A 14 -16.06 -39.74 -3.46
N PHE A 15 -14.75 -39.91 -3.32
CA PHE A 15 -13.73 -38.93 -3.73
C PHE A 15 -13.04 -39.27 -5.07
N GLY A 16 -13.43 -40.37 -5.71
CA GLY A 16 -12.95 -40.78 -7.04
C GLY A 16 -12.08 -42.05 -7.04
N ALA A 17 -12.09 -42.77 -8.17
CA ALA A 17 -11.44 -44.09 -8.30
C ALA A 17 -9.91 -44.06 -8.19
N ASP A 18 -9.29 -42.89 -8.41
CA ASP A 18 -7.83 -42.70 -8.38
C ASP A 18 -7.32 -42.33 -6.98
N ARG A 19 -8.20 -42.28 -5.98
CA ARG A 19 -7.86 -41.99 -4.58
C ARG A 19 -7.52 -43.27 -3.82
N SER A 20 -6.61 -43.16 -2.87
CA SER A 20 -6.25 -44.24 -1.95
C SER A 20 -6.36 -43.78 -0.51
N SER A 21 -6.59 -44.73 0.41
CA SER A 21 -6.50 -44.51 1.86
C SER A 21 -5.10 -44.92 2.32
N VAL A 22 -4.53 -44.16 3.25
CA VAL A 22 -3.22 -44.49 3.87
C VAL A 22 -3.37 -45.64 4.89
N VAL A 23 -4.60 -46.01 5.24
CA VAL A 23 -4.91 -47.08 6.19
C VAL A 23 -5.10 -48.42 5.45
N PRO A 24 -4.49 -49.52 5.92
CA PRO A 24 -4.74 -50.86 5.39
C PRO A 24 -6.24 -51.20 5.41
N ASP A 25 -6.73 -51.88 4.37
CA ASP A 25 -8.15 -52.19 4.12
C ASP A 25 -8.91 -52.85 5.29
N ASP A 26 -8.20 -53.39 6.28
CA ASP A 26 -8.73 -54.18 7.40
C ASP A 26 -8.43 -53.63 8.80
N GLN A 27 -7.83 -52.43 8.95
CA GLN A 27 -7.46 -51.86 10.25
C GLN A 27 -7.96 -50.43 10.44
N LEU A 28 -8.21 -50.05 11.69
CA LEU A 28 -8.42 -48.65 12.11
C LEU A 28 -7.23 -48.29 12.99
N ASP A 29 -6.29 -47.51 12.44
CA ASP A 29 -4.98 -47.22 13.05
C ASP A 29 -5.09 -46.32 14.32
N ARG A 30 -6.29 -45.80 14.61
CA ARG A 30 -6.68 -45.12 15.85
C ARG A 30 -7.85 -45.84 16.49
N PRO A 31 -7.97 -45.86 17.82
CA PRO A 31 -9.02 -46.61 18.50
C PRO A 31 -10.37 -45.92 18.26
N VAL A 32 -11.08 -46.33 17.20
CA VAL A 32 -12.52 -46.50 17.33
C VAL A 32 -12.67 -47.34 18.60
N THR A 33 -13.30 -46.78 19.64
CA THR A 33 -13.35 -47.41 20.96
C THR A 33 -13.68 -48.90 20.81
N LEU A 34 -13.06 -49.79 21.60
CA LEU A 34 -13.34 -51.24 21.55
C LEU A 34 -14.85 -51.53 21.53
N THR A 35 -15.63 -50.66 22.16
CA THR A 35 -17.09 -50.64 22.14
C THR A 35 -17.68 -50.40 20.74
N ASN A 36 -17.23 -49.37 20.01
CA ASN A 36 -17.66 -49.08 18.64
C ASN A 36 -17.24 -50.19 17.66
N GLN A 37 -16.03 -50.76 17.81
CA GLN A 37 -15.60 -51.91 17.01
C GLN A 37 -16.54 -53.11 17.22
N ARG A 38 -16.89 -53.43 18.47
CA ARG A 38 -17.85 -54.50 18.79
C ARG A 38 -19.24 -54.25 18.21
N TYR A 39 -19.72 -53.02 18.17
CA TYR A 39 -20.99 -52.67 17.53
C TYR A 39 -20.94 -52.92 16.01
N LEU A 40 -19.85 -52.53 15.36
CA LEU A 40 -19.64 -52.73 13.92
C LEU A 40 -19.46 -54.21 13.56
N GLU A 41 -18.64 -54.94 14.31
CA GLU A 41 -18.42 -56.38 14.13
C GLU A 41 -19.71 -57.17 14.31
N SER A 42 -20.57 -56.78 15.25
CA SER A 42 -21.86 -57.43 15.39
C SER A 42 -22.78 -57.21 14.20
N LEU A 43 -22.85 -55.98 13.70
CA LEU A 43 -23.68 -55.67 12.54
C LEU A 43 -23.24 -56.54 11.35
N ALA A 44 -21.93 -56.67 11.17
CA ALA A 44 -21.32 -57.49 10.13
C ALA A 44 -21.60 -59.00 10.28
N ASN A 45 -21.55 -59.52 11.51
CA ASN A 45 -21.65 -60.96 11.77
C ASN A 45 -23.08 -61.48 11.90
N ASN A 46 -24.03 -60.64 12.33
CA ASN A 46 -25.38 -61.06 12.68
C ASN A 46 -26.48 -60.55 11.72
N GLY A 47 -26.14 -59.66 10.77
CA GLY A 47 -27.13 -59.02 9.89
C GLY A 47 -28.17 -58.19 10.67
N GLY A 48 -27.84 -57.77 11.90
CA GLY A 48 -28.75 -57.14 12.83
C GLY A 48 -28.04 -56.62 14.09
N LEU A 49 -28.77 -55.87 14.91
CA LEU A 49 -28.27 -55.23 16.13
C LEU A 49 -28.03 -56.25 17.25
N GLN A 50 -27.01 -56.05 18.09
CA GLN A 50 -26.85 -56.87 19.31
C GLN A 50 -27.99 -56.61 20.30
N PRO A 51 -28.33 -57.60 21.14
CA PRO A 51 -29.07 -57.36 22.36
C PRO A 51 -28.35 -56.30 23.22
N GLY A 52 -28.97 -55.12 23.37
CA GLY A 52 -28.44 -54.01 24.17
C GLY A 52 -27.75 -52.89 23.38
N ALA A 53 -27.52 -53.04 22.08
CA ALA A 53 -27.05 -51.95 21.22
C ALA A 53 -28.25 -51.18 20.65
N SER A 54 -28.30 -49.87 20.85
CA SER A 54 -29.32 -49.02 20.22
C SER A 54 -28.94 -48.69 18.77
N GLN A 55 -29.94 -48.48 17.90
CA GLN A 55 -29.71 -48.00 16.52
C GLN A 55 -28.83 -46.74 16.49
N ALA A 56 -29.05 -45.82 17.42
CA ALA A 56 -28.27 -44.61 17.56
C ALA A 56 -26.78 -44.88 17.85
N GLN A 57 -26.46 -45.90 18.66
CA GLN A 57 -25.08 -46.28 18.95
C GLN A 57 -24.37 -46.87 17.73
N VAL A 58 -25.08 -47.65 16.91
CA VAL A 58 -24.51 -48.22 15.68
C VAL A 58 -24.31 -47.14 14.62
N TRP A 59 -25.26 -46.21 14.47
CA TRP A 59 -25.07 -45.04 13.60
C TRP A 59 -23.91 -44.15 14.03
N ALA A 60 -23.73 -43.92 15.33
CA ALA A 60 -22.59 -43.20 15.86
C ALA A 60 -21.27 -43.92 15.58
N ALA A 61 -21.22 -45.25 15.74
CA ALA A 61 -20.04 -46.05 15.42
C ALA A 61 -19.71 -46.04 13.92
N LEU A 62 -20.72 -46.12 13.04
CA LEU A 62 -20.55 -45.98 11.59
C LEU A 62 -20.05 -44.60 11.20
N THR A 63 -20.60 -43.54 11.81
CA THR A 63 -20.19 -42.15 11.56
C THR A 63 -18.72 -41.94 11.96
N GLU A 64 -18.30 -42.44 13.12
CA GLU A 64 -16.90 -42.34 13.55
C GLU A 64 -15.97 -43.16 12.63
N ALA A 65 -16.40 -44.33 12.15
CA ALA A 65 -15.62 -45.11 11.20
C ALA A 65 -15.44 -44.37 9.85
N VAL A 66 -16.50 -43.76 9.32
CA VAL A 66 -16.44 -42.91 8.12
C VAL A 66 -15.50 -41.71 8.36
N ALA A 67 -15.58 -41.07 9.53
CA ALA A 67 -14.68 -39.97 9.88
C ALA A 67 -13.21 -40.40 9.89
N VAL A 68 -12.88 -41.57 10.43
CA VAL A 68 -11.51 -42.11 10.43
C VAL A 68 -11.01 -42.38 9.01
N TYR A 69 -11.85 -42.94 8.13
CA TYR A 69 -11.45 -43.16 6.73
C TYR A 69 -11.29 -41.85 5.96
N ALA A 70 -12.20 -40.89 6.15
CA ALA A 70 -12.09 -39.56 5.59
C ALA A 70 -10.80 -38.86 6.05
N ASP A 71 -10.47 -38.94 7.33
CA ASP A 71 -9.24 -38.38 7.93
C ASP A 71 -7.96 -38.93 7.29
N ARG A 72 -7.99 -40.15 6.77
CA ARG A 72 -6.81 -40.86 6.25
C ARG A 72 -6.79 -41.03 4.74
N MET A 73 -7.58 -40.23 4.03
CA MET A 73 -7.47 -40.10 2.59
C MET A 73 -6.06 -39.62 2.21
N ALA A 74 -5.42 -40.30 1.26
CA ALA A 74 -4.13 -39.88 0.72
C ALA A 74 -4.28 -38.55 0.01
N ALA A 75 -3.28 -37.67 0.18
CA ALA A 75 -3.26 -36.39 -0.51
C ALA A 75 -3.19 -36.61 -2.03
N GLY A 76 -4.07 -35.94 -2.78
CA GLY A 76 -4.03 -35.96 -4.24
C GLY A 76 -3.44 -34.69 -4.78
N GLY A 77 -2.12 -34.66 -4.85
CA GLY A 77 -1.33 -33.53 -5.33
C GLY A 77 0.09 -33.59 -4.78
N PRO A 78 1.04 -32.82 -5.35
CA PRO A 78 2.32 -32.59 -4.69
C PRO A 78 2.02 -32.05 -3.29
N ARG A 79 2.53 -32.76 -2.28
CA ARG A 79 2.43 -32.35 -0.88
C ARG A 79 3.08 -30.95 -0.79
N PRO A 80 2.42 -29.92 -0.25
CA PRO A 80 3.14 -28.74 0.23
C PRO A 80 4.25 -29.30 1.11
N GLU A 81 5.51 -29.00 0.78
CA GLU A 81 6.63 -29.65 1.43
C GLU A 81 6.38 -29.62 2.94
N THR A 82 6.47 -30.81 3.55
CA THR A 82 6.41 -30.85 5.01
C THR A 82 7.55 -29.93 5.44
N PRO A 83 7.33 -28.94 6.32
CA PRO A 83 8.44 -28.11 6.81
C PRO A 83 9.56 -29.08 7.16
N GLY A 84 10.75 -28.84 6.60
CA GLY A 84 11.81 -29.83 6.55
C GLY A 84 12.04 -30.43 7.93
N GLU A 85 12.62 -31.62 8.02
CA GLU A 85 12.87 -32.34 9.29
C GLU A 85 13.63 -31.53 10.38
N ASN A 86 14.12 -30.32 10.05
CA ASN A 86 14.78 -29.36 10.91
C ASN A 86 13.99 -28.08 11.24
N GLU A 87 12.79 -27.89 10.70
CA GLU A 87 11.85 -26.89 11.19
C GLU A 87 10.79 -27.61 12.03
N PRO A 88 10.83 -27.50 13.37
CA PRO A 88 9.74 -28.00 14.17
C PRO A 88 8.50 -27.20 13.76
N SER A 89 7.57 -27.84 13.03
CA SER A 89 6.19 -27.37 12.93
C SER A 89 5.81 -26.93 14.33
N LYS A 90 5.62 -25.63 14.57
CA LYS A 90 5.52 -25.15 15.96
C LYS A 90 4.31 -25.77 16.68
N ARG A 91 3.31 -26.35 15.97
CA ARG A 91 2.11 -27.01 16.53
C ARG A 91 1.46 -28.09 15.61
N PRO A 92 2.03 -29.31 15.45
CA PRO A 92 1.40 -30.40 14.68
C PRO A 92 0.06 -30.88 15.26
N GLU A 93 -0.18 -30.58 16.54
CA GLU A 93 -1.42 -30.93 17.27
C GLU A 93 -2.62 -30.09 16.80
N ASP A 94 -2.40 -28.84 16.39
CA ASP A 94 -3.45 -27.93 15.93
C ASP A 94 -4.03 -28.40 14.59
N ARG A 95 -3.16 -28.72 13.64
CA ARG A 95 -3.51 -29.33 12.34
C ARG A 95 -4.34 -30.58 12.52
N GLN A 96 -3.87 -31.50 13.36
CA GLN A 96 -4.57 -32.75 13.61
C GLN A 96 -5.98 -32.50 14.18
N THR A 97 -6.13 -31.52 15.07
CA THR A 97 -7.41 -31.20 15.70
C THR A 97 -8.39 -30.64 14.66
N PHE A 98 -7.93 -29.74 13.78
CA PHE A 98 -8.70 -29.20 12.66
C PHE A 98 -9.13 -30.28 11.66
N GLU A 99 -8.21 -31.14 11.26
CA GLU A 99 -8.45 -32.22 10.29
C GLU A 99 -9.46 -33.25 10.80
N VAL A 100 -9.35 -33.66 12.06
CA VAL A 100 -10.30 -34.59 12.68
C VAL A 100 -11.70 -33.98 12.75
N ALA A 101 -11.81 -32.69 13.08
CA ALA A 101 -13.09 -32.00 13.15
C ALA A 101 -13.78 -31.93 11.78
N LEU A 102 -13.05 -31.56 10.71
CA LEU A 102 -13.56 -31.57 9.34
C LEU A 102 -14.01 -32.97 8.90
N SER A 103 -13.22 -33.99 9.21
CA SER A 103 -13.57 -35.39 8.86
C SER A 103 -14.84 -35.86 9.56
N ARG A 104 -15.00 -35.49 10.84
CA ARG A 104 -16.21 -35.80 11.61
C ARG A 104 -17.42 -35.01 11.11
N LEU A 105 -17.23 -33.75 10.71
CA LEU A 105 -18.28 -32.94 10.10
C LEU A 105 -18.75 -33.56 8.78
N HIS A 106 -17.83 -33.94 7.90
CA HIS A 106 -18.14 -34.62 6.64
C HIS A 106 -18.85 -35.96 6.88
N ALA A 107 -18.34 -36.78 7.80
CA ALA A 107 -18.94 -38.07 8.08
C ALA A 107 -20.39 -37.96 8.56
N ARG A 108 -20.76 -36.91 9.28
CA ARG A 108 -22.14 -36.70 9.76
C ARG A 108 -23.14 -36.59 8.61
N SER A 109 -22.79 -35.91 7.53
CA SER A 109 -23.66 -35.75 6.35
C SER A 109 -23.52 -36.90 5.36
N ALA A 110 -22.32 -37.46 5.21
CA ALA A 110 -22.04 -38.53 4.25
C ALA A 110 -22.55 -39.91 4.69
N THR A 111 -22.44 -40.25 5.98
CA THR A 111 -22.72 -41.61 6.50
C THR A 111 -24.08 -42.18 6.08
N PRO A 112 -25.21 -41.45 6.17
CA PRO A 112 -26.51 -42.00 5.77
C PRO A 112 -26.54 -42.39 4.29
N ARG A 113 -26.01 -41.51 3.43
CA ARG A 113 -25.95 -41.72 1.98
C ARG A 113 -25.00 -42.84 1.61
N LEU A 114 -23.82 -42.90 2.24
CA LEU A 114 -22.83 -43.95 2.00
C LEU A 114 -23.37 -45.32 2.44
N VAL A 115 -24.04 -45.36 3.59
CA VAL A 115 -24.62 -46.61 4.10
C VAL A 115 -25.72 -47.13 3.18
N GLN A 116 -26.60 -46.24 2.70
CA GLN A 116 -27.67 -46.60 1.75
C GLN A 116 -27.13 -47.08 0.39
N ARG A 117 -26.00 -46.55 -0.08
CA ARG A 117 -25.42 -46.91 -1.38
C ARG A 117 -24.60 -48.19 -1.36
N GLY A 118 -23.94 -48.47 -0.24
CA GLY A 118 -22.89 -49.49 -0.20
C GLY A 118 -23.20 -50.74 0.63
N PHE A 119 -24.29 -50.76 1.38
CA PHE A 119 -24.69 -51.94 2.16
C PHE A 119 -25.94 -52.64 1.62
N PRO A 120 -26.12 -53.94 1.96
CA PRO A 120 -27.33 -54.69 1.64
C PRO A 120 -28.62 -54.02 2.17
N PRO A 121 -29.75 -54.08 1.42
CA PRO A 121 -31.01 -53.43 1.82
C PRO A 121 -31.58 -53.87 3.17
N ASP A 122 -31.35 -55.12 3.56
CA ASP A 122 -31.74 -55.70 4.85
C ASP A 122 -31.01 -55.04 6.03
N TRP A 123 -29.77 -54.61 5.84
CA TRP A 123 -29.02 -53.88 6.86
C TRP A 123 -29.51 -52.45 7.01
N VAL A 124 -29.76 -51.78 5.90
CA VAL A 124 -30.33 -50.42 5.89
C VAL A 124 -31.69 -50.42 6.61
N THR A 125 -32.52 -51.43 6.35
CA THR A 125 -33.81 -51.61 7.02
C THR A 125 -33.66 -51.84 8.53
N ALA A 126 -32.66 -52.63 8.95
CA ALA A 126 -32.39 -52.91 10.37
C ALA A 126 -31.83 -51.70 11.14
N LEU A 127 -31.05 -50.85 10.47
CA LEU A 127 -30.47 -49.63 11.03
C LEU A 127 -31.50 -48.52 11.25
N GLY A 128 -32.62 -48.55 10.54
CA GLY A 128 -33.71 -47.59 10.69
C GLY A 128 -33.34 -46.17 10.23
N GLU A 129 -34.12 -45.18 10.67
CA GLU A 129 -33.88 -43.78 10.32
C GLU A 129 -32.61 -43.25 10.98
N PHE A 130 -31.83 -42.48 10.22
CA PHE A 130 -30.65 -41.81 10.75
C PHE A 130 -31.10 -40.69 11.69
N PRO A 131 -30.60 -40.64 12.94
CA PRO A 131 -30.95 -39.57 13.86
C PRO A 131 -30.48 -38.22 13.33
N PRO A 132 -31.18 -37.10 13.62
CA PRO A 132 -30.71 -35.77 13.25
C PRO A 132 -29.28 -35.54 13.75
N PRO A 133 -28.37 -35.01 12.90
CA PRO A 133 -26.99 -34.79 13.31
C PRO A 133 -26.94 -33.72 14.39
N VAL A 134 -26.41 -34.07 15.56
CA VAL A 134 -26.04 -33.10 16.61
C VAL A 134 -24.57 -32.78 16.41
N LEU A 135 -24.27 -31.50 16.22
CA LEU A 135 -22.91 -30.99 16.07
C LEU A 135 -22.29 -30.73 17.45
N TYR A 136 -21.11 -31.30 17.66
CA TYR A 136 -20.27 -30.97 18.81
C TYR A 136 -19.56 -29.62 18.59
N PRO A 137 -19.03 -28.96 19.64
CA PRO A 137 -18.41 -27.65 19.50
C PRO A 137 -17.30 -27.56 18.44
N ASP A 138 -16.44 -28.57 18.32
CA ASP A 138 -15.40 -28.66 17.28
C ASP A 138 -16.00 -28.75 15.87
N GLN A 139 -17.07 -29.52 15.70
CA GLN A 139 -17.80 -29.64 14.44
C GLN A 139 -18.56 -28.37 14.09
N LEU A 140 -19.10 -27.64 15.09
CA LEU A 140 -19.72 -26.34 14.89
C LEU A 140 -18.70 -25.32 14.41
N THR A 141 -17.54 -25.24 15.05
CA THR A 141 -16.43 -24.37 14.60
C THR A 141 -15.99 -24.72 13.17
N ALA A 142 -15.81 -26.01 12.87
CA ALA A 142 -15.43 -26.45 11.53
C ALA A 142 -16.51 -26.13 10.48
N SER A 143 -17.79 -26.28 10.84
CA SER A 143 -18.92 -25.92 9.99
C SER A 143 -18.95 -24.43 9.71
N THR A 144 -18.67 -23.60 10.72
CA THR A 144 -18.58 -22.15 10.53
C THR A 144 -17.41 -21.78 9.62
N ILE A 145 -16.24 -22.40 9.76
CA ILE A 145 -15.12 -22.16 8.84
C ILE A 145 -15.50 -22.50 7.40
N VAL A 146 -16.16 -23.65 7.17
CA VAL A 146 -16.63 -24.02 5.83
C VAL A 146 -17.65 -23.01 5.30
N ALA A 147 -18.60 -22.58 6.13
CA ALA A 147 -19.60 -21.58 5.75
C ALA A 147 -18.95 -20.24 5.36
N GLU A 148 -17.96 -19.77 6.14
CA GLU A 148 -17.22 -18.53 5.87
C GLU A 148 -16.38 -18.64 4.60
N ILE A 149 -15.69 -19.76 4.37
CA ILE A 149 -14.99 -20.01 3.10
C ILE A 149 -15.99 -19.99 1.94
N THR A 150 -17.14 -20.64 2.09
CA THR A 150 -18.19 -20.70 1.05
C THR A 150 -18.72 -19.30 0.72
N GLU A 151 -19.02 -18.49 1.74
CA GLU A 151 -19.51 -17.12 1.60
C GLU A 151 -18.47 -16.22 0.91
N GLN A 152 -17.20 -16.28 1.34
CA GLN A 152 -16.13 -15.42 0.81
C GLN A 152 -15.62 -15.83 -0.57
N THR A 153 -15.86 -17.08 -0.97
CA THR A 153 -15.51 -17.59 -2.30
C THR A 153 -16.70 -17.58 -3.27
N GLU A 154 -17.84 -17.01 -2.86
CA GLU A 154 -19.09 -16.94 -3.65
C GLU A 154 -19.54 -18.32 -4.18
N ARG A 155 -19.32 -19.39 -3.40
CA ARG A 155 -19.75 -20.74 -3.78
C ARG A 155 -21.16 -21.01 -3.29
N ASP A 156 -21.92 -21.77 -4.06
CA ASP A 156 -23.34 -22.01 -3.79
C ASP A 156 -23.61 -23.13 -2.75
N ASP A 157 -22.60 -23.97 -2.43
CA ASP A 157 -22.78 -25.16 -1.60
C ASP A 157 -21.61 -25.45 -0.64
N GLU A 158 -21.87 -25.35 0.67
CA GLU A 158 -20.93 -25.73 1.74
C GLU A 158 -20.49 -27.21 1.66
N ALA A 159 -21.36 -28.10 1.16
CA ALA A 159 -21.03 -29.51 1.02
C ALA A 159 -19.96 -29.75 -0.05
N GLU A 160 -19.90 -28.91 -1.08
CA GLU A 160 -18.85 -28.95 -2.11
C GLU A 160 -17.50 -28.56 -1.51
N VAL A 161 -17.45 -27.44 -0.81
CA VAL A 161 -16.25 -26.96 -0.10
C VAL A 161 -15.75 -28.01 0.88
N LEU A 162 -16.63 -28.55 1.73
CA LEU A 162 -16.27 -29.59 2.68
C LEU A 162 -15.75 -30.86 1.98
N THR A 163 -16.37 -31.27 0.88
CA THR A 163 -15.93 -32.45 0.10
C THR A 163 -14.54 -32.23 -0.49
N GLU A 164 -14.28 -31.03 -1.02
CA GLU A 164 -12.99 -30.65 -1.58
C GLU A 164 -11.88 -30.63 -0.51
N LEU A 165 -12.15 -30.06 0.67
CA LEU A 165 -11.23 -30.09 1.81
C LEU A 165 -10.92 -31.53 2.27
N ILE A 166 -11.89 -32.44 2.27
CA ILE A 166 -11.62 -33.85 2.60
C ILE A 166 -10.83 -34.53 1.47
N ALA A 167 -11.16 -34.25 0.21
CA ALA A 167 -10.46 -34.79 -0.95
C ALA A 167 -9.00 -34.33 -1.05
N ALA A 168 -8.65 -33.18 -0.47
CA ALA A 168 -7.26 -32.73 -0.36
C ALA A 168 -6.37 -33.75 0.37
N GLY A 169 -6.96 -34.53 1.29
CA GLY A 169 -6.28 -35.58 2.04
C GLY A 169 -5.56 -35.10 3.30
N TYR A 170 -5.02 -36.06 4.04
CA TYR A 170 -4.34 -35.83 5.31
C TYR A 170 -3.12 -34.93 5.15
N GLY A 171 -3.01 -33.90 5.98
CA GLY A 171 -1.91 -32.94 5.98
C GLY A 171 -2.09 -31.75 5.03
N ALA A 172 -3.12 -31.73 4.17
CA ALA A 172 -3.28 -30.74 3.11
C ALA A 172 -4.58 -29.90 3.22
N ARG A 173 -5.42 -30.16 4.23
CA ARG A 173 -6.73 -29.49 4.37
C ARG A 173 -6.62 -28.00 4.67
N GLY A 174 -5.73 -27.63 5.58
CA GLY A 174 -5.45 -26.23 5.90
C GLY A 174 -4.93 -25.47 4.68
N ALA A 175 -3.96 -26.04 3.96
CA ALA A 175 -3.42 -25.45 2.72
C ALA A 175 -4.50 -25.31 1.63
N THR A 176 -5.40 -26.29 1.49
CA THR A 176 -6.50 -26.21 0.52
C THR A 176 -7.50 -25.13 0.90
N ALA A 177 -7.86 -25.01 2.18
CA ALA A 177 -8.70 -23.93 2.69
C ALA A 177 -8.04 -22.55 2.46
N ALA A 178 -6.75 -22.44 2.73
CA ALA A 178 -5.98 -21.23 2.47
C ALA A 178 -5.98 -20.87 0.99
N HIS A 179 -5.75 -21.83 0.07
CA HIS A 179 -5.86 -21.59 -1.36
C HIS A 179 -7.25 -21.09 -1.78
N MET A 180 -8.32 -21.64 -1.21
CA MET A 180 -9.69 -21.17 -1.50
C MET A 180 -9.87 -19.72 -1.07
N LEU A 181 -9.44 -19.35 0.14
CA LEU A 181 -9.52 -17.98 0.66
C LEU A 181 -8.64 -17.00 -0.15
N LEU A 182 -7.43 -17.43 -0.52
CA LEU A 182 -6.46 -16.60 -1.25
C LEU A 182 -6.81 -16.42 -2.74
N ALA A 183 -7.60 -17.32 -3.32
CA ALA A 183 -8.00 -17.23 -4.72
C ALA A 183 -8.75 -15.91 -5.04
N SER A 184 -9.48 -15.35 -4.08
CA SER A 184 -10.16 -14.06 -4.19
C SER A 184 -9.39 -12.90 -3.53
N ALA A 185 -8.23 -13.15 -2.91
CA ALA A 185 -7.45 -12.13 -2.23
C ALA A 185 -6.77 -11.17 -3.23
N PRO A 186 -6.94 -9.85 -3.08
CA PRO A 186 -6.28 -8.87 -3.94
C PRO A 186 -4.76 -9.02 -3.93
N GLY A 187 -4.13 -9.02 -5.10
CA GLY A 187 -2.67 -9.06 -5.22
C GLY A 187 -2.00 -10.42 -4.96
N TYR A 188 -2.73 -11.45 -4.51
CA TYR A 188 -2.15 -12.79 -4.31
C TYR A 188 -1.66 -13.42 -5.62
N SER A 189 -2.49 -13.38 -6.68
CA SER A 189 -2.17 -14.00 -7.98
C SER A 189 -1.04 -13.32 -8.75
N THR A 190 -0.62 -12.13 -8.34
CA THR A 190 0.50 -11.39 -8.94
C THR A 190 1.83 -11.66 -8.27
N LEU A 191 1.85 -12.40 -7.15
CA LEU A 191 3.08 -12.83 -6.50
C LEU A 191 3.77 -13.95 -7.30
N PRO A 192 5.10 -14.09 -7.21
CA PRO A 192 5.83 -15.29 -7.63
C PRO A 192 5.30 -16.58 -6.97
N GLU A 193 5.40 -17.71 -7.67
CA GLU A 193 4.83 -19.01 -7.23
C GLU A 193 5.38 -19.49 -5.88
N ASP A 194 6.65 -19.25 -5.59
CA ASP A 194 7.30 -19.55 -4.32
C ASP A 194 6.74 -18.71 -3.16
N LEU A 195 6.51 -17.41 -3.39
CA LEU A 195 5.89 -16.53 -2.39
C LEU A 195 4.39 -16.83 -2.22
N GLN A 196 3.71 -17.24 -3.28
CA GLN A 196 2.33 -17.73 -3.18
C GLN A 196 2.25 -18.96 -2.26
N GLU A 197 3.16 -19.93 -2.42
CA GLU A 197 3.23 -21.10 -1.54
C GLU A 197 3.54 -20.73 -0.08
N GLU A 198 4.40 -19.75 0.16
CA GLU A 198 4.70 -19.25 1.51
C GLU A 198 3.46 -18.64 2.18
N VAL A 199 2.75 -17.75 1.48
CA VAL A 199 1.50 -17.13 1.98
C VAL A 199 0.45 -18.20 2.28
N VAL A 200 0.30 -19.20 1.42
CA VAL A 200 -0.62 -20.32 1.65
C VAL A 200 -0.29 -21.06 2.93
N GLN A 201 1.00 -21.34 3.18
CA GLN A 201 1.43 -22.05 4.39
C GLN A 201 1.20 -21.22 5.65
N ASP A 202 1.44 -19.92 5.60
CA ASP A 202 1.18 -19.00 6.71
C ASP A 202 -0.32 -18.91 7.03
N VAL A 203 -1.16 -18.69 6.02
CA VAL A 203 -2.63 -18.64 6.18
C VAL A 203 -3.19 -19.97 6.68
N ALA A 204 -2.72 -21.09 6.14
CA ALA A 204 -3.12 -22.42 6.61
C ALA A 204 -2.77 -22.63 8.10
N ARG A 205 -1.58 -22.18 8.51
CA ARG A 205 -1.12 -22.29 9.90
C ARG A 205 -1.97 -21.45 10.84
N GLU A 206 -2.30 -20.22 10.45
CA GLU A 206 -3.12 -19.33 11.27
C GLU A 206 -4.57 -19.83 11.36
N LEU A 207 -5.11 -20.41 10.29
CA LEU A 207 -6.42 -21.05 10.30
C LEU A 207 -6.44 -22.28 11.23
N GLU A 208 -5.46 -23.18 11.11
CA GLU A 208 -5.30 -24.36 11.98
C GLU A 208 -5.11 -23.96 13.45
N GLY A 209 -4.28 -22.96 13.70
CA GLY A 209 -3.99 -22.43 15.03
C GLY A 209 -5.19 -21.74 15.67
N GLY A 210 -5.89 -20.88 14.92
CA GLY A 210 -7.10 -20.20 15.39
C GLY A 210 -8.26 -21.16 15.69
N PHE A 211 -8.35 -22.26 14.94
CA PHE A 211 -9.29 -23.34 15.23
C PHE A 211 -8.98 -24.04 16.56
N ALA A 212 -7.74 -24.48 16.75
CA ALA A 212 -7.33 -25.31 17.88
C ALA A 212 -7.16 -24.51 19.19
N SER A 213 -6.55 -23.32 19.09
CA SER A 213 -6.16 -22.48 20.21
C SER A 213 -6.54 -21.01 19.92
N PRO A 214 -7.80 -20.61 20.18
CA PRO A 214 -8.25 -19.25 19.90
C PRO A 214 -7.41 -18.24 20.69
N THR A 215 -6.81 -17.29 19.98
CA THR A 215 -5.92 -16.26 20.53
C THR A 215 -6.67 -15.19 21.33
N GLY A 216 -8.01 -15.14 21.23
CA GLY A 216 -8.85 -14.11 21.83
C GLY A 216 -8.68 -12.72 21.20
N TYR A 217 -7.79 -12.59 20.23
CA TYR A 217 -7.58 -11.39 19.45
C TYR A 217 -8.54 -11.37 18.27
N VAL A 218 -9.22 -10.25 18.08
CA VAL A 218 -10.14 -10.00 16.97
C VAL A 218 -9.52 -8.89 16.13
N PRO A 219 -9.32 -9.09 14.81
CA PRO A 219 -8.82 -8.03 13.93
C PRO A 219 -9.63 -6.75 14.10
N GLU A 220 -8.96 -5.59 14.10
CA GLU A 220 -9.65 -4.28 14.21
C GLU A 220 -10.62 -4.03 13.05
N THR A 221 -10.42 -4.71 11.92
CA THR A 221 -11.31 -4.70 10.75
C THR A 221 -12.64 -5.43 10.97
N HIS A 222 -12.76 -6.23 12.04
CA HIS A 222 -13.93 -7.04 12.37
C HIS A 222 -14.43 -6.83 13.81
N PRO A 223 -14.76 -5.59 14.23
CA PRO A 223 -15.17 -5.30 15.61
C PRO A 223 -16.47 -6.01 16.02
N GLU A 224 -17.30 -6.43 15.05
CA GLU A 224 -18.51 -7.22 15.26
C GLU A 224 -18.24 -8.62 15.81
N LEU A 225 -17.01 -9.13 15.69
CA LEU A 225 -16.59 -10.43 16.20
C LEU A 225 -16.03 -10.35 17.65
N ALA A 226 -16.12 -9.20 18.31
CA ALA A 226 -15.73 -9.04 19.70
C ALA A 226 -16.64 -9.88 20.62
N GLY A 227 -16.08 -10.87 21.31
CA GLY A 227 -16.84 -11.74 22.21
C GLY A 227 -16.00 -12.86 22.84
N ASP A 228 -16.67 -13.77 23.54
CA ASP A 228 -16.02 -14.92 24.19
C ASP A 228 -15.74 -16.06 23.20
N VAL A 229 -14.69 -15.87 22.39
CA VAL A 229 -14.21 -16.83 21.37
C VAL A 229 -13.84 -18.20 21.96
N THR A 230 -13.58 -18.26 23.27
CA THR A 230 -13.20 -19.51 23.93
C THR A 230 -14.42 -20.42 24.11
N ASN A 231 -15.58 -19.86 24.45
CA ASN A 231 -16.78 -20.62 24.79
C ASN A 231 -17.84 -20.65 23.66
N ASP A 232 -17.73 -19.78 22.65
CA ASP A 232 -18.62 -19.78 21.49
C ASP A 232 -17.94 -20.42 20.25
N PRO A 233 -18.33 -21.64 19.85
CA PRO A 233 -17.72 -22.34 18.73
C PRO A 233 -18.01 -21.69 17.37
N VAL A 234 -19.13 -20.99 17.22
CA VAL A 234 -19.46 -20.27 15.98
C VAL A 234 -18.57 -19.04 15.87
N LEU A 235 -18.49 -18.26 16.94
CA LEU A 235 -17.62 -17.08 16.98
C LEU A 235 -16.15 -17.47 16.75
N ARG A 236 -15.70 -18.59 17.33
CA ARG A 236 -14.36 -19.15 17.08
C ARG A 236 -14.09 -19.40 15.61
N GLY A 237 -15.05 -19.99 14.89
CA GLY A 237 -14.88 -20.27 13.46
C GLY A 237 -14.75 -18.98 12.64
N LYS A 238 -15.60 -17.99 12.91
CA LYS A 238 -15.55 -16.67 12.25
C LYS A 238 -14.21 -15.95 12.51
N VAL A 239 -13.77 -15.92 13.77
CA VAL A 239 -12.50 -15.28 14.15
C VAL A 239 -11.30 -15.97 13.52
N ALA A 240 -11.30 -17.30 13.42
CA ALA A 240 -10.21 -18.04 12.77
C ALA A 240 -10.05 -17.66 11.28
N VAL A 241 -11.15 -17.54 10.52
CA VAL A 241 -11.12 -17.13 9.12
C VAL A 241 -10.75 -15.64 8.98
N ALA A 242 -11.35 -14.77 9.80
CA ALA A 242 -11.03 -13.34 9.78
C ALA A 242 -9.55 -13.07 10.09
N TRP A 243 -8.97 -13.78 11.05
CA TRP A 243 -7.56 -13.70 11.38
C TRP A 243 -6.66 -14.22 10.25
N ALA A 244 -7.01 -15.36 9.65
CA ALA A 244 -6.28 -15.92 8.51
C ALA A 244 -6.25 -14.95 7.31
N ASN A 245 -7.38 -14.28 7.04
CA ASN A 245 -7.46 -13.27 5.98
C ASN A 245 -6.68 -11.99 6.30
N HIS A 246 -6.67 -11.56 7.55
CA HIS A 246 -5.86 -10.42 7.98
C HIS A 246 -4.37 -10.69 7.75
N ILE A 247 -3.90 -11.87 8.17
CA ILE A 247 -2.51 -12.29 7.92
C ILE A 247 -2.23 -12.46 6.43
N ALA A 248 -3.18 -12.97 5.65
CA ALA A 248 -3.04 -13.02 4.19
C ALA A 248 -2.78 -11.63 3.60
N ALA A 249 -3.59 -10.63 3.98
CA ALA A 249 -3.45 -9.26 3.49
C ALA A 249 -2.09 -8.65 3.88
N GLU A 250 -1.68 -8.80 5.14
CA GLU A 250 -0.36 -8.32 5.61
C GLU A 250 0.79 -8.96 4.83
N ARG A 251 0.78 -10.30 4.68
CA ARG A 251 1.86 -11.01 3.97
C ARG A 251 1.92 -10.68 2.49
N ILE A 252 0.77 -10.55 1.83
CA ILE A 252 0.73 -10.16 0.42
C ILE A 252 1.30 -8.75 0.25
N GLU A 253 0.93 -7.82 1.13
CA GLU A 253 1.45 -6.45 1.11
C GLU A 253 2.96 -6.41 1.37
N GLU A 254 3.44 -7.10 2.41
CA GLU A 254 4.86 -7.24 2.74
C GLU A 254 5.67 -7.76 1.54
N HIS A 255 5.22 -8.84 0.89
CA HIS A 255 5.94 -9.38 -0.27
C HIS A 255 5.91 -8.44 -1.48
N HIS A 256 4.82 -7.71 -1.71
CA HIS A 256 4.78 -6.68 -2.76
C HIS A 256 5.68 -5.50 -2.43
N ASP A 257 5.79 -5.10 -1.16
CA ASP A 257 6.76 -4.10 -0.71
C ASP A 257 8.19 -4.58 -0.94
N ASP A 258 8.51 -5.81 -0.54
CA ASP A 258 9.84 -6.41 -0.72
C ASP A 258 10.22 -6.50 -2.19
N LEU A 259 9.32 -6.98 -3.06
CA LEU A 259 9.55 -7.02 -4.51
C LEU A 259 9.75 -5.62 -5.09
N ARG A 260 8.99 -4.61 -4.64
CA ARG A 260 9.18 -3.21 -5.05
C ARG A 260 10.52 -2.66 -4.56
N GLN A 261 10.95 -3.01 -3.35
CA GLN A 261 12.24 -2.62 -2.81
C GLN A 261 13.39 -3.31 -3.54
N GLU A 262 13.26 -4.59 -3.87
CA GLU A 262 14.23 -5.35 -4.65
C GLU A 262 14.33 -4.84 -6.08
N GLU A 263 13.21 -4.48 -6.73
CA GLU A 263 13.20 -3.84 -8.03
C GLU A 263 13.86 -2.46 -7.96
N LYS A 264 13.53 -1.65 -6.96
CA LYS A 264 14.20 -0.36 -6.69
C LYS A 264 15.70 -0.57 -6.48
N ALA A 265 16.10 -1.58 -5.70
CA ALA A 265 17.49 -1.92 -5.46
C ALA A 265 18.19 -2.49 -6.70
N ALA A 266 17.50 -3.26 -7.54
CA ALA A 266 18.00 -3.82 -8.78
C ALA A 266 18.17 -2.74 -9.85
N VAL A 267 17.23 -1.80 -9.95
CA VAL A 267 17.34 -0.59 -10.77
C VAL A 267 18.49 0.29 -10.27
N LEU A 268 18.62 0.49 -8.96
CA LEU A 268 19.76 1.17 -8.34
C LEU A 268 21.09 0.43 -8.60
N ARG A 269 21.09 -0.91 -8.60
CA ARG A 269 22.26 -1.73 -8.93
C ARG A 269 22.56 -1.75 -10.41
N MET A 270 21.57 -1.73 -11.30
CA MET A 270 21.77 -1.65 -12.75
C MET A 270 22.26 -0.25 -13.15
N THR A 271 21.73 0.80 -12.54
CA THR A 271 22.29 2.16 -12.68
C THR A 271 23.68 2.28 -12.04
N ALA A 272 23.95 1.56 -10.95
CA ALA A 272 25.29 1.50 -10.35
C ALA A 272 26.29 0.61 -11.12
N ASN A 273 25.86 -0.47 -11.78
CA ASN A 273 26.70 -1.43 -12.51
C ASN A 273 26.83 -1.11 -14.02
N GLN A 274 25.98 -0.22 -14.55
CA GLN A 274 26.25 0.50 -15.80
C GLN A 274 27.24 1.67 -15.60
N ARG A 275 27.79 1.84 -14.39
CA ARG A 275 28.93 2.74 -14.20
C ARG A 275 30.16 2.10 -14.86
N PRO A 276 30.75 2.68 -15.93
CA PRO A 276 32.17 2.48 -16.12
C PRO A 276 32.84 2.92 -14.82
N ALA A 277 33.76 2.11 -14.29
CA ALA A 277 34.58 2.48 -13.14
C ALA A 277 35.08 3.90 -13.38
N ARG A 278 34.47 4.90 -12.72
CA ARG A 278 34.80 6.29 -12.95
C ARG A 278 36.26 6.42 -12.55
N SER A 279 37.11 6.69 -13.54
CA SER A 279 38.45 7.21 -13.31
C SER A 279 38.35 8.29 -12.24
N ARG A 280 39.21 8.21 -11.23
CA ARG A 280 39.34 9.20 -10.15
C ARG A 280 39.03 10.61 -10.70
N PRO A 281 38.06 11.37 -10.13
CA PRO A 281 37.60 12.61 -10.73
C PRO A 281 38.81 13.52 -10.98
N ALA A 282 39.09 13.77 -12.26
CA ALA A 282 40.17 14.67 -12.66
C ALA A 282 39.80 16.09 -12.20
N GLN A 283 40.83 16.86 -11.84
CA GLN A 283 40.65 18.25 -11.46
C GLN A 283 39.94 19.00 -12.61
N PRO A 284 38.89 19.80 -12.33
CA PRO A 284 38.21 20.57 -13.36
C PRO A 284 39.19 21.55 -14.02
N GLU A 285 39.22 21.58 -15.36
CA GLU A 285 40.12 22.43 -16.14
C GLU A 285 39.57 23.85 -16.33
N SER A 286 38.27 24.06 -16.10
CA SER A 286 37.60 25.34 -16.23
C SER A 286 36.37 25.46 -15.33
N VAL A 287 35.92 26.70 -15.06
CA VAL A 287 34.67 26.96 -14.30
C VAL A 287 33.47 26.35 -15.04
N HIS A 288 33.51 26.36 -16.37
CA HIS A 288 32.49 25.72 -17.19
C HIS A 288 32.43 24.19 -16.96
N ASP A 289 33.57 23.53 -16.75
CA ASP A 289 33.62 22.10 -16.40
C ASP A 289 33.19 21.81 -14.96
N VAL A 290 33.34 22.78 -14.04
CA VAL A 290 32.75 22.70 -12.70
C VAL A 290 31.23 22.72 -12.82
N ILE A 291 30.67 23.73 -13.48
CA ILE A 291 29.22 23.89 -13.61
C ILE A 291 28.59 22.73 -14.38
N ARG A 292 29.19 22.31 -15.51
CA ARG A 292 28.70 21.15 -16.28
C ARG A 292 28.75 19.85 -15.48
N GLY A 293 29.77 19.70 -14.64
CA GLY A 293 29.87 18.56 -13.73
C GLY A 293 28.78 18.59 -12.65
N ILE A 294 28.54 19.73 -12.03
CA ILE A 294 27.46 19.91 -11.03
C ILE A 294 26.10 19.61 -11.67
N ASP A 295 25.81 20.14 -12.85
CA ASP A 295 24.58 19.85 -13.60
C ASP A 295 24.41 18.35 -13.91
N ALA A 296 25.48 17.67 -14.32
CA ALA A 296 25.43 16.24 -14.62
C ALA A 296 25.16 15.40 -13.36
N GLU A 297 25.81 15.71 -12.24
CA GLU A 297 25.55 15.02 -10.96
C GLU A 297 24.15 15.30 -10.45
N LEU A 298 23.70 16.55 -10.52
CA LEU A 298 22.37 16.95 -10.09
C LEU A 298 21.28 16.21 -10.88
N ARG A 299 21.42 16.11 -12.20
CA ARG A 299 20.51 15.34 -13.05
C ARG A 299 20.43 13.88 -12.66
N GLU A 300 21.56 13.26 -12.32
CA GLU A 300 21.60 11.89 -11.82
C GLU A 300 20.85 11.77 -10.49
N LEU A 301 21.04 12.73 -9.58
CA LEU A 301 20.44 12.72 -8.24
C LEU A 301 18.91 12.91 -8.27
N ILE A 302 18.40 13.76 -9.14
CA ILE A 302 16.94 14.00 -9.26
C ILE A 302 16.26 13.09 -10.30
N GLY A 303 17.02 12.26 -11.02
CA GLY A 303 16.49 11.39 -12.07
C GLY A 303 15.99 12.15 -13.32
N ALA A 304 16.57 13.31 -13.63
CA ALA A 304 16.23 14.08 -14.82
C ALA A 304 17.08 13.63 -16.02
N GLU A 305 16.44 13.00 -17.01
CA GLU A 305 17.11 12.47 -18.21
C GLU A 305 17.70 13.58 -19.11
N GLN A 306 17.07 14.76 -19.13
CA GLN A 306 17.49 15.92 -19.91
C GLN A 306 17.45 17.19 -19.06
N THR A 307 18.26 18.17 -19.44
CA THR A 307 18.21 19.52 -18.88
C THR A 307 18.00 20.50 -20.02
N MET A 308 17.18 21.52 -19.77
CA MET A 308 17.08 22.68 -20.67
C MET A 308 18.35 23.54 -20.62
N TRP A 309 19.21 23.31 -19.62
CA TRP A 309 20.50 23.95 -19.49
C TRP A 309 21.52 23.34 -20.48
N ARG A 310 21.69 23.98 -21.64
CA ARG A 310 22.64 23.56 -22.68
C ARG A 310 24.01 24.23 -22.60
N GLY A 311 24.38 24.81 -21.45
CA GLY A 311 25.57 25.65 -21.32
C GLY A 311 25.51 27.00 -22.04
N GLU A 312 24.52 27.18 -22.93
CA GLU A 312 24.12 28.43 -23.56
C GLU A 312 22.58 28.43 -23.62
N ILE A 313 21.90 29.23 -22.80
CA ILE A 313 20.45 29.45 -22.93
C ILE A 313 20.24 30.85 -23.50
N GLY A 314 19.82 30.91 -24.76
CA GLY A 314 19.53 32.12 -25.51
C GLY A 314 18.08 32.61 -25.38
N ASP A 315 17.89 33.83 -25.85
CA ASP A 315 16.69 34.68 -25.78
C ASP A 315 15.46 34.04 -26.45
N TYR A 316 14.34 34.00 -25.72
CA TYR A 316 13.03 33.64 -26.27
C TYR A 316 12.47 34.84 -27.02
N GLY A 317 12.31 34.72 -28.33
CA GLY A 317 12.05 35.81 -29.28
C GLY A 317 10.72 36.57 -29.10
N LEU A 318 10.63 37.43 -28.10
CA LEU A 318 9.62 38.48 -27.99
C LEU A 318 10.12 39.73 -28.76
N LYS A 319 9.33 40.20 -29.72
CA LYS A 319 9.72 41.23 -30.71
C LYS A 319 9.68 42.64 -30.11
N ARG A 320 10.76 43.39 -30.34
CA ARG A 320 11.16 44.75 -29.92
C ARG A 320 10.22 45.98 -30.03
N ASP A 321 8.91 45.81 -30.20
CA ASP A 321 7.94 46.80 -29.67
C ASP A 321 7.28 46.28 -28.38
N GLN A 322 7.49 44.99 -28.07
CA GLN A 322 7.90 44.42 -26.77
C GLN A 322 9.42 44.54 -26.62
N ARG A 323 9.91 45.77 -26.46
CA ARG A 323 11.34 46.11 -26.44
C ARG A 323 11.99 45.78 -25.10
N ILE A 324 12.15 44.49 -24.79
CA ILE A 324 13.27 44.05 -23.94
C ILE A 324 14.52 44.24 -24.80
N SER A 325 15.08 45.44 -24.71
CA SER A 325 16.36 45.76 -25.31
C SER A 325 17.39 44.76 -24.80
N SER A 326 17.77 43.82 -25.65
CA SER A 326 19.05 43.11 -25.70
C SER A 326 20.17 43.84 -24.93
N GLY A 327 20.15 43.62 -23.63
CA GLY A 327 21.21 43.96 -22.72
C GLY A 327 21.54 42.66 -22.04
N HIS A 328 22.26 41.81 -22.76
CA HIS A 328 23.04 40.69 -22.22
C HIS A 328 22.49 40.12 -20.90
N THR A 329 21.54 39.20 -20.96
CA THR A 329 21.42 38.18 -19.91
C THR A 329 22.52 37.14 -20.15
N MET A 330 23.75 37.64 -20.11
CA MET A 330 24.91 36.81 -19.84
C MET A 330 24.67 36.10 -18.51
N PHE A 331 25.22 34.90 -18.38
CA PHE A 331 25.69 34.38 -17.11
C PHE A 331 26.60 35.46 -16.52
N ARG A 332 26.01 36.41 -15.80
CA ARG A 332 26.76 37.39 -15.04
C ARG A 332 26.96 36.69 -13.73
N VAL A 333 27.94 35.81 -13.70
CA VAL A 333 28.56 35.47 -12.44
C VAL A 333 29.25 36.74 -11.99
N ARG A 334 28.47 37.52 -11.26
CA ARG A 334 28.99 38.49 -10.33
C ARG A 334 29.37 37.69 -9.09
N PRO A 335 30.06 38.30 -8.14
CA PRO A 335 31.45 38.09 -7.70
C PRO A 335 31.99 36.64 -7.54
N ASP A 336 31.21 35.60 -7.78
CA ASP A 336 31.50 34.21 -7.35
C ASP A 336 32.28 33.37 -8.38
N ASP A 337 32.42 33.84 -9.63
CA ASP A 337 33.26 33.20 -10.66
C ASP A 337 34.73 33.21 -10.28
N ALA A 338 35.15 34.26 -9.56
CA ALA A 338 36.48 34.36 -9.00
C ALA A 338 36.71 33.26 -7.95
N LEU A 339 35.68 32.90 -7.18
CA LEU A 339 35.75 31.82 -6.20
C LEU A 339 35.76 30.46 -6.90
N LEU A 340 34.81 30.18 -7.81
CA LEU A 340 34.79 28.91 -8.55
C LEU A 340 36.06 28.69 -9.38
N SER A 341 36.71 29.74 -9.89
CA SER A 341 37.98 29.63 -10.61
C SER A 341 39.12 29.06 -9.74
N ARG A 342 39.06 29.21 -8.41
CA ARG A 342 40.03 28.59 -7.48
C ARG A 342 39.95 27.07 -7.46
N LEU A 343 38.78 26.49 -7.76
CA LEU A 343 38.61 25.05 -7.91
C LEU A 343 39.36 24.50 -9.14
N THR A 344 39.71 25.38 -10.08
CA THR A 344 40.33 25.03 -11.37
C THR A 344 41.84 25.27 -11.40
N SER A 345 42.39 26.05 -10.47
CA SER A 345 43.83 26.32 -10.42
C SER A 345 44.61 25.15 -9.83
N SER A 346 45.80 24.86 -10.40
CA SER A 346 46.72 23.79 -9.95
C SER A 346 47.17 23.89 -8.48
N ASP A 347 46.96 25.04 -7.83
CA ASP A 347 47.21 25.27 -6.40
C ASP A 347 46.05 24.84 -5.48
N ALA A 348 44.95 24.29 -6.03
CA ALA A 348 43.76 23.85 -5.27
C ALA A 348 43.99 22.63 -4.36
N GLY A 349 45.20 22.06 -4.36
CA GLY A 349 45.66 21.11 -3.35
C GLY A 349 46.14 21.77 -2.05
N GLY A 350 46.23 23.10 -2.01
CA GLY A 350 46.49 23.87 -0.80
C GLY A 350 45.30 23.91 0.14
N ARG A 351 45.56 24.21 1.42
CA ARG A 351 44.51 24.41 2.41
C ARG A 351 43.79 25.73 2.12
N LEU A 352 42.47 25.68 1.88
CA LEU A 352 41.60 26.84 1.72
C LEU A 352 41.40 27.54 3.06
N ASP A 353 41.34 28.87 3.05
CA ASP A 353 40.99 29.62 4.25
C ASP A 353 39.47 29.49 4.55
N PRO A 354 39.03 29.61 5.82
CA PRO A 354 37.62 29.40 6.18
C PRO A 354 36.62 30.30 5.43
N GLU A 355 37.02 31.54 5.11
CA GLU A 355 36.19 32.46 4.31
C GLU A 355 36.07 32.02 2.85
N GLU A 356 37.14 31.42 2.29
CA GLU A 356 37.13 30.86 0.94
C GLU A 356 36.29 29.59 0.87
N VAL A 357 36.38 28.72 1.88
CA VAL A 357 35.53 27.52 2.00
C VAL A 357 34.06 27.92 2.04
N ALA A 358 33.68 28.85 2.90
CA ALA A 358 32.30 29.32 2.99
C ALA A 358 31.81 29.95 1.67
N GLY A 359 32.64 30.77 1.02
CA GLY A 359 32.33 31.35 -0.28
C GLY A 359 32.18 30.30 -1.39
N LEU A 360 33.03 29.28 -1.41
CA LEU A 360 32.97 28.18 -2.37
C LEU A 360 31.77 27.27 -2.15
N GLN A 361 31.44 26.97 -0.90
CA GLN A 361 30.22 26.24 -0.54
C GLN A 361 28.99 26.98 -1.06
N GLN A 362 28.91 28.28 -0.82
CA GLN A 362 27.82 29.11 -1.30
C GLN A 362 27.74 29.14 -2.83
N ALA A 363 28.88 29.30 -3.50
CA ALA A 363 28.94 29.32 -4.96
C ALA A 363 28.49 27.98 -5.58
N ILE A 364 28.85 26.85 -4.97
CA ILE A 364 28.39 25.52 -5.38
C ILE A 364 26.88 25.39 -5.20
N LYS A 365 26.35 25.73 -4.02
CA LYS A 365 24.90 25.69 -3.73
C LYS A 365 24.09 26.56 -4.69
N GLN A 366 24.54 27.78 -4.96
CA GLN A 366 23.91 28.66 -5.96
C GLN A 366 23.95 28.06 -7.37
N THR A 367 25.04 27.38 -7.72
CA THR A 367 25.14 26.67 -9.00
C THR A 367 24.11 25.54 -9.06
N VAL A 368 23.94 24.77 -7.98
CA VAL A 368 22.90 23.73 -7.88
C VAL A 368 21.50 24.32 -8.02
N VAL A 369 21.19 25.41 -7.31
CA VAL A 369 19.91 26.13 -7.44
C VAL A 369 19.63 26.52 -8.89
N ILE A 370 20.63 27.04 -9.60
CA ILE A 370 20.48 27.44 -11.00
C ILE A 370 20.25 26.22 -11.89
N CYS A 371 21.02 25.15 -11.74
CA CYS A 371 20.89 23.93 -12.54
C CYS A 371 19.53 23.24 -12.29
N ALA A 372 19.08 23.17 -11.03
CA ALA A 372 17.82 22.55 -10.62
C ALA A 372 16.61 23.18 -11.32
N LYS A 373 16.63 24.52 -11.50
CA LYS A 373 15.56 25.25 -12.20
C LYS A 373 15.35 24.84 -13.65
N TRP A 374 16.29 24.12 -14.27
CA TRP A 374 16.23 23.74 -15.67
C TRP A 374 16.27 22.24 -15.90
N ALA A 375 16.37 21.44 -14.85
CA ALA A 375 16.52 19.99 -14.91
C ALA A 375 15.15 19.30 -14.76
N HIS A 376 14.36 19.33 -15.85
CA HIS A 376 12.97 18.84 -15.90
C HIS A 376 12.80 17.70 -16.93
N PRO A 377 11.77 16.84 -16.81
CA PRO A 377 11.50 15.75 -17.76
C PRO A 377 11.16 16.26 -19.17
N ASN A 378 11.31 15.39 -20.17
CA ASN A 378 11.15 15.70 -21.60
C ASN A 378 9.81 16.38 -21.98
N ALA A 379 8.77 16.23 -21.15
CA ALA A 379 7.46 16.84 -21.36
C ALA A 379 7.40 18.34 -20.99
N TYR A 380 8.24 18.78 -20.05
CA TYR A 380 8.28 20.17 -19.58
C TYR A 380 9.25 21.00 -20.43
N ASN A 381 8.69 21.84 -21.31
CA ASN A 381 9.47 22.62 -22.26
C ASN A 381 9.68 24.08 -21.81
N LEU A 382 10.63 24.75 -22.45
CA LEU A 382 11.04 26.10 -22.08
C LEU A 382 9.94 27.15 -22.29
N GLN A 383 8.99 26.87 -23.19
CA GLN A 383 7.83 27.71 -23.39
C GLN A 383 6.86 27.62 -22.19
N GLN A 384 6.63 26.42 -21.65
CA GLN A 384 5.87 26.21 -20.41
C GLN A 384 6.55 26.88 -19.21
N HIS A 385 7.88 26.80 -19.10
CA HIS A 385 8.63 27.49 -18.04
C HIS A 385 8.52 29.02 -18.14
N VAL A 386 8.68 29.59 -19.33
CA VAL A 386 8.53 31.03 -19.57
C VAL A 386 7.13 31.49 -19.21
N TRP A 387 6.11 30.71 -19.55
CA TRP A 387 4.73 31.04 -19.25
C TRP A 387 4.39 30.91 -17.76
N ALA A 388 4.84 29.86 -17.08
CA ALA A 388 4.69 29.73 -15.63
C ALA A 388 5.33 30.92 -14.90
N THR A 389 6.55 31.30 -15.32
CA THR A 389 7.29 32.42 -14.72
C THR A 389 6.66 33.78 -15.01
N ALA A 390 6.12 33.98 -16.22
CA ALA A 390 5.56 35.25 -16.67
C ALA A 390 4.14 35.50 -16.15
N PHE A 391 3.35 34.45 -15.95
CA PHE A 391 1.92 34.58 -15.70
C PHE A 391 1.45 34.03 -14.36
N ASP A 392 2.28 33.30 -13.62
CA ASP A 392 1.90 32.78 -12.31
C ASP A 392 3.01 32.92 -11.26
N PRO A 393 3.16 34.13 -10.66
CA PRO A 393 4.18 34.40 -9.65
C PRO A 393 4.09 33.52 -8.41
N ARG A 394 2.93 32.89 -8.17
CA ARG A 394 2.62 32.13 -6.95
C ARG A 394 3.55 30.94 -6.72
N PHE A 395 4.03 30.32 -7.80
CA PHE A 395 4.91 29.17 -7.71
C PHE A 395 6.37 29.50 -7.39
N ARG A 396 6.77 30.79 -7.44
CA ARG A 396 8.17 31.19 -7.25
C ARG A 396 8.68 30.93 -5.83
N ALA A 397 7.82 31.08 -4.83
CA ALA A 397 8.20 30.83 -3.45
C ALA A 397 8.47 29.34 -3.22
N MET A 398 7.62 28.47 -3.78
CA MET A 398 7.82 27.02 -3.74
C MET A 398 9.06 26.59 -4.52
N GLU A 399 9.25 27.10 -5.75
CA GLU A 399 10.45 26.81 -6.53
C GLU A 399 11.71 27.16 -5.74
N ARG A 400 11.80 28.38 -5.18
CA ARG A 400 12.94 28.81 -4.36
C ARG A 400 13.15 27.93 -3.14
N ALA A 401 12.08 27.60 -2.41
CA ALA A 401 12.17 26.74 -1.24
C ALA A 401 12.73 25.36 -1.59
N VAL A 402 12.16 24.72 -2.61
CA VAL A 402 12.52 23.35 -3.04
C VAL A 402 13.93 23.30 -3.63
N VAL A 403 14.29 24.20 -4.54
CA VAL A 403 15.63 24.16 -5.18
C VAL A 403 16.74 24.54 -4.21
N SER A 404 16.50 25.45 -3.26
CA SER A 404 17.47 25.78 -2.22
C SER A 404 17.63 24.64 -1.22
N ALA A 405 16.53 24.01 -0.79
CA ALA A 405 16.59 22.82 0.06
C ALA A 405 17.32 21.67 -0.64
N LEU A 406 17.09 21.46 -1.93
CA LEU A 406 17.83 20.49 -2.73
C LEU A 406 19.33 20.81 -2.77
N ALA A 407 19.69 22.08 -2.95
CA ALA A 407 21.08 22.50 -2.95
C ALA A 407 21.77 22.26 -1.60
N ASP A 408 21.05 22.49 -0.49
CA ASP A 408 21.56 22.19 0.85
C ASP A 408 21.73 20.69 1.08
N ASN A 409 20.75 19.87 0.70
CA ASN A 409 20.74 18.43 0.90
C ASN A 409 21.80 17.71 0.04
N GLU A 410 21.97 18.14 -1.23
CA GLU A 410 22.86 17.47 -2.18
C GLU A 410 24.28 18.03 -2.23
N HIS A 411 24.58 19.12 -1.50
CA HIS A 411 25.89 19.78 -1.54
C HIS A 411 27.04 18.81 -1.30
N ASN A 412 27.00 18.05 -0.19
CA ASN A 412 28.06 17.11 0.17
C ASN A 412 28.20 15.98 -0.86
N THR A 413 27.08 15.46 -1.36
CA THR A 413 27.07 14.42 -2.40
C THR A 413 27.72 14.92 -3.70
N ILE A 414 27.37 16.12 -4.14
CA ILE A 414 27.93 16.74 -5.36
C ILE A 414 29.42 17.01 -5.16
N VAL A 415 29.81 17.53 -4.00
CA VAL A 415 31.22 17.79 -3.66
C VAL A 415 32.05 16.51 -3.71
N ASP A 416 31.57 15.43 -3.08
CA ASP A 416 32.26 14.14 -3.01
C ASP A 416 32.41 13.45 -4.36
N ARG A 417 31.41 13.59 -5.24
CA ARG A 417 31.45 13.00 -6.57
C ARG A 417 32.30 13.81 -7.55
N ARG A 418 32.33 15.15 -7.40
CA ARG A 418 32.92 16.04 -8.40
C ARG A 418 34.38 16.38 -8.17
N PHE A 419 34.79 16.52 -6.91
CA PHE A 419 36.10 17.06 -6.57
C PHE A 419 37.06 15.98 -6.04
N PRO A 420 38.38 16.18 -6.15
CA PRO A 420 39.36 15.30 -5.53
C PRO A 420 39.15 15.21 -4.01
N PRO A 421 39.44 14.06 -3.36
CA PRO A 421 39.14 13.84 -1.94
C PRO A 421 39.64 14.94 -0.99
N ALA A 422 40.88 15.41 -1.20
CA ALA A 422 41.48 16.45 -0.36
C ALA A 422 40.77 17.82 -0.46
N LEU A 423 40.11 18.11 -1.58
CA LEU A 423 39.32 19.32 -1.78
C LEU A 423 37.88 19.10 -1.31
N ALA A 424 37.33 17.90 -1.55
CA ALA A 424 36.02 17.51 -1.05
C ALA A 424 35.94 17.59 0.48
N ASP A 425 36.95 17.07 1.19
CA ASP A 425 37.04 17.12 2.66
C ASP A 425 37.02 18.57 3.20
N GLN A 426 37.56 19.53 2.44
CA GLN A 426 37.56 20.94 2.83
C GLN A 426 36.23 21.64 2.51
N LEU A 427 35.53 21.20 1.46
CA LEU A 427 34.29 21.82 0.97
C LEU A 427 33.03 21.22 1.58
N ARG A 428 33.11 20.08 2.26
CA ARG A 428 31.98 19.51 3.00
C ARG A 428 31.44 20.51 4.02
N THR A 429 30.11 20.59 4.10
CA THR A 429 29.46 21.31 5.20
C THR A 429 29.87 20.60 6.49
N PRO A 430 30.43 21.30 7.49
CA PRO A 430 30.71 20.67 8.78
C PRO A 430 29.39 20.11 9.35
N GLU A 431 29.40 18.88 9.87
CA GLU A 431 28.28 18.37 10.65
C GLU A 431 27.93 19.41 11.73
N PRO A 432 26.63 19.72 11.94
CA PRO A 432 26.25 20.64 13.00
C PRO A 432 26.87 20.12 14.30
N PRO A 433 27.68 20.92 15.01
CA PRO A 433 28.31 20.43 16.21
C PRO A 433 27.21 19.99 17.17
N GLY A 434 27.26 18.72 17.57
CA GLY A 434 26.53 18.24 18.72
C GLY A 434 26.82 19.21 19.86
N VAL A 435 25.74 19.82 20.37
CA VAL A 435 25.73 20.82 21.45
C VAL A 435 26.88 20.57 22.41
N PHE A 436 27.95 21.36 22.35
CA PHE A 436 28.76 21.89 23.46
C PHE A 436 30.04 22.58 22.92
N ASP A 437 30.25 23.80 23.44
CA ASP A 437 31.49 24.58 23.47
C ASP A 437 32.11 25.08 22.16
N GLN A 438 31.62 26.22 21.67
CA GLN A 438 32.42 27.46 21.60
C GLN A 438 31.59 28.67 21.13
N PRO A 439 31.90 29.90 21.61
CA PRO A 439 31.30 31.12 21.11
C PRO A 439 32.12 31.69 19.94
N LEU A 440 31.44 32.48 19.10
CA LEU A 440 31.95 33.41 18.07
C LEU A 440 32.09 32.87 16.65
N ARG A 441 31.13 33.24 15.80
CA ARG A 441 31.27 34.32 14.80
C ARG A 441 29.90 34.51 14.14
N THR A 442 29.49 35.76 13.95
CA THR A 442 28.23 36.08 13.27
C THR A 442 28.31 35.55 11.84
N PRO A 443 27.49 34.57 11.45
CA PRO A 443 27.41 34.17 10.04
C PRO A 443 26.98 35.40 9.22
N ALA A 444 27.43 35.47 7.97
CA ALA A 444 26.89 36.43 7.03
C ALA A 444 25.36 36.32 7.03
N PRO A 445 24.61 37.43 6.92
CA PRO A 445 23.15 37.37 6.88
C PRO A 445 22.74 36.41 5.75
N PRO A 446 21.85 35.44 6.03
CA PRO A 446 21.46 34.43 5.05
C PRO A 446 20.95 35.13 3.80
N SER A 447 21.29 34.58 2.63
CA SER A 447 20.66 35.04 1.40
C SER A 447 19.15 34.81 1.51
N ALA A 448 18.33 35.64 0.85
CA ALA A 448 16.88 35.47 0.90
C ALA A 448 16.45 34.05 0.51
N ASP A 449 17.21 33.36 -0.34
CA ASP A 449 16.97 31.99 -0.79
C ASP A 449 17.24 30.93 0.32
N GLU A 450 18.10 31.21 1.31
CA GLU A 450 18.33 30.38 2.50
C GLU A 450 17.19 30.45 3.52
N GLU A 451 16.31 31.47 3.44
CA GLU A 451 15.16 31.61 4.34
C GLU A 451 13.95 30.77 3.89
N TYR A 452 13.87 30.41 2.60
CA TYR A 452 12.79 29.58 2.04
C TYR A 452 13.07 28.07 2.17
N ALA A 453 14.34 27.65 2.08
CA ALA A 453 14.73 26.24 2.15
C ALA A 453 14.20 25.50 3.40
N PRO A 454 14.23 26.09 4.61
CA PRO A 454 13.72 25.43 5.81
C PRO A 454 12.24 25.07 5.73
N ALA A 455 11.40 25.86 5.04
CA ALA A 455 9.99 25.52 4.84
C ALA A 455 9.80 24.28 3.97
N ALA A 456 10.58 24.12 2.90
CA ALA A 456 10.52 22.90 2.08
C ALA A 456 11.04 21.68 2.85
N GLN A 457 12.08 21.85 3.68
CA GLN A 457 12.59 20.78 4.54
C GLN A 457 11.57 20.36 5.60
N GLY A 458 11.01 21.32 6.35
CA GLY A 458 9.98 21.03 7.36
C GLY A 458 8.72 20.42 6.76
N PHE A 459 8.31 20.87 5.57
CA PHE A 459 7.23 20.24 4.80
C PHE A 459 7.56 18.79 4.44
N ALA A 460 8.75 18.54 3.89
CA ALA A 460 9.14 17.21 3.44
C ALA A 460 9.31 16.23 4.61
N GLU A 461 9.84 16.68 5.75
CA GLU A 461 9.93 15.90 6.98
C GLU A 461 8.55 15.53 7.53
N ALA A 462 7.60 16.48 7.49
CA ALA A 462 6.24 16.21 7.94
C ALA A 462 5.51 15.21 7.05
N VAL A 463 5.78 15.19 5.74
CA VAL A 463 5.05 14.35 4.75
C VAL A 463 5.72 13.00 4.49
N TYR A 464 7.05 12.95 4.53
CA TYR A 464 7.83 11.79 4.07
C TYR A 464 8.84 11.29 5.11
N GLY A 465 8.72 11.78 6.35
CA GLY A 465 9.32 11.21 7.55
C GLY A 465 10.83 10.94 7.42
N ASP A 466 11.16 9.65 7.25
CA ASP A 466 12.52 9.12 7.27
C ASP A 466 13.34 9.39 5.99
N GLU A 467 12.71 9.82 4.88
CA GLU A 467 13.41 10.14 3.61
C GLU A 467 13.06 11.53 3.03
N PRO A 468 13.11 12.64 3.80
CA PRO A 468 12.62 13.94 3.35
C PRO A 468 13.33 14.45 2.08
N GLU A 469 14.59 14.05 1.84
CA GLU A 469 15.33 14.38 0.63
C GLU A 469 14.71 13.76 -0.63
N ALA A 470 14.09 12.58 -0.53
CA ALA A 470 13.46 11.91 -1.68
C ALA A 470 12.25 12.71 -2.19
N LEU A 471 11.44 13.27 -1.28
CA LEU A 471 10.33 14.13 -1.65
C LEU A 471 10.83 15.45 -2.27
N ILE A 472 11.86 16.08 -1.71
CA ILE A 472 12.45 17.30 -2.29
C ILE A 472 13.00 17.04 -3.70
N ARG A 473 13.70 15.91 -3.92
CA ARG A 473 14.17 15.51 -5.26
C ARG A 473 13.01 15.32 -6.24
N ARG A 474 11.93 14.66 -5.81
CA ARG A 474 10.73 14.45 -6.63
C ARG A 474 10.06 15.77 -7.00
N MET A 475 9.86 16.66 -6.03
CA MET A 475 9.27 17.98 -6.27
C MET A 475 10.14 18.82 -7.21
N ALA A 476 11.47 18.80 -7.04
CA ALA A 476 12.39 19.53 -7.90
C ALA A 476 12.37 19.04 -9.36
N ARG A 477 12.03 17.77 -9.59
CA ARG A 477 11.97 17.15 -10.92
C ARG A 477 10.80 17.64 -11.77
N GLU A 478 9.62 17.88 -11.20
CA GLU A 478 8.38 18.07 -11.97
C GLU A 478 8.22 19.48 -12.59
N GLY A 479 9.02 20.46 -12.18
CA GLY A 479 8.93 21.85 -12.68
C GLY A 479 7.87 22.71 -11.99
N LEU A 480 7.89 24.02 -12.25
CA LEU A 480 7.18 25.04 -11.43
C LEU A 480 5.69 24.74 -11.11
N PRO A 481 4.82 24.43 -12.09
CA PRO A 481 3.39 24.24 -11.78
C PRO A 481 3.10 22.92 -11.05
N ASP A 482 3.96 21.92 -11.22
CA ASP A 482 3.68 20.54 -10.84
C ASP A 482 4.40 20.11 -9.54
N MET A 483 5.26 20.96 -8.95
CA MET A 483 5.95 20.68 -7.67
C MET A 483 4.96 20.34 -6.55
N GLY A 484 3.85 21.09 -6.44
CA GLY A 484 2.79 20.82 -5.47
C GLY A 484 2.03 19.53 -5.78
N MET A 485 1.79 19.25 -7.07
CA MET A 485 1.11 18.03 -7.51
C MET A 485 1.96 16.79 -7.17
N ALA A 486 3.28 16.87 -7.36
CA ALA A 486 4.23 15.81 -7.01
C ALA A 486 4.16 15.44 -5.52
N ALA A 487 4.05 16.43 -4.64
CA ALA A 487 3.85 16.22 -3.21
C ALA A 487 2.45 15.65 -2.90
N GLY A 488 1.42 16.15 -3.57
CA GLY A 488 0.06 15.61 -3.47
C GLY A 488 -0.04 14.14 -3.88
N GLU A 489 0.64 13.73 -4.94
CA GLU A 489 0.71 12.33 -5.39
C GLU A 489 1.35 11.41 -4.35
N VAL A 490 2.44 11.86 -3.71
CA VAL A 490 3.08 11.13 -2.62
C VAL A 490 2.12 10.93 -1.45
N LEU A 491 1.43 12.00 -1.06
CA LEU A 491 0.46 11.99 0.03
C LEU A 491 -0.73 11.04 -0.19
N VAL A 492 -1.17 10.85 -1.44
CA VAL A 492 -2.31 9.96 -1.74
C VAL A 492 -1.93 8.53 -2.12
N ALA A 493 -0.66 8.27 -2.48
CA ALA A 493 -0.24 6.98 -3.03
C ALA A 493 -0.48 5.80 -2.06
N GLY A 494 -0.36 6.03 -0.76
CA GLY A 494 -0.59 5.04 0.31
C GLY A 494 -1.81 5.33 1.18
N SER A 495 -2.74 6.19 0.74
CA SER A 495 -3.89 6.57 1.56
C SER A 495 -5.12 5.68 1.32
N ALA A 496 -6.05 5.72 2.28
CA ALA A 496 -7.36 5.08 2.19
C ALA A 496 -8.34 5.78 1.22
N ILE A 497 -7.90 6.82 0.50
CA ILE A 497 -8.69 7.44 -0.57
C ILE A 497 -8.86 6.43 -1.71
N SER A 498 -10.10 6.26 -2.18
CA SER A 498 -10.45 5.38 -3.30
C SER A 498 -9.55 5.62 -4.51
N PRO A 499 -9.02 4.58 -5.18
CA PRO A 499 -8.10 4.74 -6.31
C PRO A 499 -8.59 5.67 -7.42
N GLU A 500 -9.89 5.70 -7.67
CA GLU A 500 -10.57 6.58 -8.64
C GLU A 500 -10.52 8.07 -8.27
N ASP A 501 -10.44 8.40 -6.98
CA ASP A 501 -10.44 9.77 -6.47
C ASP A 501 -9.01 10.30 -6.19
N ARG A 502 -8.01 9.42 -6.14
CA ARG A 502 -6.62 9.77 -5.78
C ARG A 502 -6.04 10.87 -6.67
N GLN A 503 -6.31 10.84 -7.97
CA GLN A 503 -5.78 11.85 -8.89
C GLN A 503 -6.39 13.23 -8.62
N ALA A 504 -7.70 13.29 -8.34
CA ALA A 504 -8.39 14.53 -7.98
C ALA A 504 -7.90 15.06 -6.62
N ALA A 505 -7.71 14.17 -5.64
CA ALA A 505 -7.15 14.51 -4.33
C ALA A 505 -5.72 15.04 -4.43
N ALA A 506 -4.84 14.39 -5.20
CA ALA A 506 -3.47 14.85 -5.43
C ALA A 506 -3.43 16.26 -6.04
N TRP A 507 -4.31 16.53 -7.00
CA TRP A 507 -4.41 17.85 -7.62
C TRP A 507 -4.85 18.94 -6.62
N VAL A 508 -5.92 18.69 -5.85
CA VAL A 508 -6.42 19.63 -4.83
C VAL A 508 -5.38 19.87 -3.74
N LEU A 509 -4.73 18.82 -3.24
CA LEU A 509 -3.65 18.93 -2.26
C LEU A 509 -2.50 19.75 -2.83
N GLY A 510 -2.10 19.50 -4.07
CA GLY A 510 -1.08 20.27 -4.76
C GLY A 510 -1.40 21.76 -4.83
N GLU A 511 -2.64 22.14 -5.18
CA GLU A 511 -3.08 23.54 -5.17
C GLU A 511 -3.05 24.16 -3.77
N LYS A 512 -3.46 23.44 -2.72
CA LYS A 512 -3.41 23.95 -1.34
C LYS A 512 -1.97 24.09 -0.83
N ILE A 513 -1.05 23.20 -1.22
CA ILE A 513 0.38 23.30 -0.92
C ILE A 513 0.97 24.51 -1.63
N ASN A 514 0.67 24.69 -2.92
CA ASN A 514 1.09 25.85 -3.70
C ASN A 514 0.63 27.17 -3.05
N ASP A 515 -0.62 27.24 -2.59
CA ASP A 515 -1.16 28.41 -1.89
C ASP A 515 -0.44 28.69 -0.55
N GLY A 516 -0.07 27.64 0.18
CA GLY A 516 0.72 27.76 1.41
C GLY A 516 2.10 28.38 1.13
N PHE A 517 2.80 27.90 0.11
CA PHE A 517 4.09 28.47 -0.29
C PHE A 517 3.95 29.89 -0.87
N ASP A 518 2.87 30.21 -1.58
CA ASP A 518 2.62 31.58 -2.07
C ASP A 518 2.45 32.60 -0.93
N ALA A 519 1.92 32.16 0.23
CA ALA A 519 1.79 32.99 1.41
C ALA A 519 3.12 33.19 2.18
N LEU A 520 4.12 32.32 1.98
CA LEU A 520 5.38 32.30 2.74
C LEU A 520 6.18 33.62 2.69
N PRO A 521 6.35 34.30 1.53
CA PRO A 521 7.05 35.59 1.49
C PRO A 521 6.45 36.64 2.43
N ALA A 522 5.12 36.73 2.49
CA ALA A 522 4.44 37.67 3.38
C ALA A 522 4.62 37.31 4.86
N ARG A 523 4.61 36.00 5.17
CA ARG A 523 4.88 35.48 6.53
C ARG A 523 6.30 35.76 6.99
N LEU A 524 7.30 35.57 6.11
CA LEU A 524 8.70 35.87 6.43
C LEU A 524 8.89 37.36 6.77
N GLU A 525 8.30 38.27 6.00
CA GLU A 525 8.35 39.71 6.29
C GLU A 525 7.64 40.06 7.61
N GLU A 526 6.48 39.44 7.88
CA GLU A 526 5.79 39.58 9.16
C GLU A 526 6.68 39.13 10.32
N TRP A 527 7.26 37.93 10.26
CA TRP A 527 8.09 37.37 11.32
C TRP A 527 9.38 38.14 11.57
N LYS A 528 10.04 38.63 10.51
CA LYS A 528 11.22 39.50 10.64
C LYS A 528 10.91 40.77 11.44
N SER A 529 9.68 41.27 11.35
CA SER A 529 9.25 42.49 12.04
C SER A 529 8.67 42.26 13.44
N THR A 530 8.24 41.04 13.76
CA THR A 530 7.45 40.75 14.98
C THR A 530 8.04 39.69 15.90
N SER A 531 8.90 38.80 15.41
CA SER A 531 9.38 37.64 16.17
C SER A 531 10.79 37.83 16.73
N VAL A 532 11.06 37.16 17.84
CA VAL A 532 12.39 37.05 18.46
C VAL A 532 13.15 35.84 17.92
N LEU A 533 12.45 34.87 17.31
CA LEU A 533 13.05 33.67 16.74
C LEU A 533 13.64 33.95 15.34
N PRO A 534 14.71 33.23 14.94
CA PRO A 534 15.25 33.32 13.59
C PRO A 534 14.19 32.96 12.53
N ALA A 535 14.14 33.72 11.43
CA ALA A 535 13.19 33.48 10.34
C ALA A 535 13.28 32.06 9.76
N ALA A 536 14.48 31.47 9.72
CA ALA A 536 14.69 30.09 9.27
C ALA A 536 13.97 29.05 10.15
N ALA A 537 13.94 29.24 11.47
CA ALA A 537 13.25 28.33 12.39
C ALA A 537 11.72 28.40 12.20
N LEU A 538 11.18 29.62 12.10
CA LEU A 538 9.75 29.85 11.85
C LEU A 538 9.32 29.36 10.47
N SER A 539 10.18 29.52 9.47
CA SER A 539 9.98 29.00 8.11
C SER A 539 9.86 27.47 8.13
N ARG A 540 10.73 26.79 8.88
CA ARG A 540 10.64 25.33 9.08
C ARG A 540 9.35 24.90 9.76
N GLU A 541 9.01 25.52 10.89
CA GLU A 541 7.76 25.24 11.63
C GLU A 541 6.53 25.42 10.73
N TYR A 542 6.50 26.47 9.91
CA TYR A 542 5.44 26.70 8.93
C TYR A 542 5.36 25.62 7.85
N GLY A 543 6.51 25.18 7.34
CA GLY A 543 6.60 24.04 6.43
C GLY A 543 5.99 22.77 7.04
N GLU A 544 6.36 22.45 8.29
CA GLU A 544 5.81 21.30 9.01
C GLU A 544 4.29 21.43 9.22
N GLU A 545 3.80 22.62 9.58
CA GLU A 545 2.36 22.89 9.71
C GLU A 545 1.61 22.67 8.39
N LEU A 546 2.21 23.08 7.26
CA LEU A 546 1.67 22.87 5.93
C LEU A 546 1.62 21.38 5.57
N GLY A 547 2.66 20.63 5.91
CA GLY A 547 2.72 19.17 5.72
C GLY A 547 1.64 18.45 6.53
N ARG A 548 1.56 18.73 7.84
CA ARG A 548 0.51 18.16 8.72
C ARG A 548 -0.90 18.56 8.28
N MET A 549 -1.07 19.74 7.69
CA MET A 549 -2.35 20.16 7.12
C MET A 549 -2.73 19.30 5.91
N ALA A 550 -1.78 19.05 5.01
CA ALA A 550 -1.99 18.21 3.84
C ALA A 550 -2.32 16.76 4.24
N GLU A 551 -1.60 16.19 5.21
CA GLU A 551 -1.90 14.85 5.75
C GLU A 551 -3.30 14.75 6.38
N ARG A 552 -3.70 15.78 7.15
CA ARG A 552 -5.07 15.82 7.71
C ARG A 552 -6.12 15.83 6.61
N LEU A 553 -5.92 16.58 5.54
CA LEU A 553 -6.84 16.60 4.40
C LEU A 553 -6.91 15.25 3.69
N VAL A 554 -5.80 14.52 3.58
CA VAL A 554 -5.82 13.15 3.05
C VAL A 554 -6.74 12.26 3.89
N HIS A 555 -6.63 12.35 5.22
CA HIS A 555 -7.50 11.59 6.12
C HIS A 555 -8.97 12.03 6.02
N ASP A 556 -9.23 13.34 5.94
CA ASP A 556 -10.57 13.88 5.81
C ASP A 556 -11.22 13.46 4.48
N TYR A 557 -10.49 13.49 3.36
CA TYR A 557 -10.98 13.03 2.05
C TYR A 557 -11.23 11.52 2.01
N ALA A 558 -10.43 10.71 2.71
CA ALA A 558 -10.68 9.28 2.82
C ALA A 558 -11.95 8.98 3.62
N ARG A 559 -12.27 9.82 4.62
CA ARG A 559 -13.44 9.67 5.48
C ARG A 559 -14.72 10.25 4.85
N ASP A 560 -14.61 11.34 4.11
CA ASP A 560 -15.72 12.08 3.52
C ASP A 560 -15.39 12.50 2.07
N PRO A 561 -15.75 11.67 1.08
CA PRO A 561 -15.54 11.98 -0.34
C PRO A 561 -16.30 13.24 -0.81
N ASP A 562 -17.39 13.64 -0.14
CA ASP A 562 -18.12 14.85 -0.52
C ASP A 562 -17.29 16.11 -0.25
N LEU A 563 -16.41 16.07 0.77
CA LEU A 563 -15.46 17.15 1.05
C LEU A 563 -14.45 17.31 -0.10
N LEU A 564 -13.96 16.20 -0.65
CA LEU A 564 -13.08 16.22 -1.82
C LEU A 564 -13.80 16.84 -3.02
N GLN A 565 -15.04 16.43 -3.30
CA GLN A 565 -15.81 16.99 -4.43
C GLN A 565 -16.04 18.50 -4.28
N GLN A 566 -16.30 18.98 -3.07
CA GLN A 566 -16.44 20.41 -2.78
C GLN A 566 -15.14 21.18 -3.05
N ASP A 567 -14.01 20.65 -2.58
CA ASP A 567 -12.71 21.28 -2.76
C ASP A 567 -12.24 21.23 -4.23
N VAL A 568 -12.52 20.15 -4.96
CA VAL A 568 -12.31 20.06 -6.42
C VAL A 568 -13.08 21.17 -7.12
N ALA A 569 -14.38 21.31 -6.84
CA ALA A 569 -15.21 22.35 -7.45
C ALA A 569 -14.71 23.77 -7.11
N ALA A 570 -14.23 23.99 -5.88
CA ALA A 570 -13.65 25.26 -5.47
C ALA A 570 -12.33 25.56 -6.21
N ALA A 571 -11.46 24.56 -6.36
CA ALA A 571 -10.20 24.68 -7.10
C ALA A 571 -10.44 24.93 -8.60
N GLU A 572 -11.44 24.28 -9.19
CA GLU A 572 -11.86 24.52 -10.58
C GLU A 572 -12.37 25.94 -10.78
N ALA A 573 -13.23 26.42 -9.88
CA ALA A 573 -13.75 27.79 -9.92
C ALA A 573 -12.64 28.83 -9.79
N LYS A 574 -11.68 28.60 -8.88
CA LYS A 574 -10.50 29.46 -8.70
C LYS A 574 -9.62 29.48 -9.96
N THR A 575 -9.35 28.32 -10.55
CA THR A 575 -8.56 28.20 -11.78
C THR A 575 -9.24 28.88 -12.95
N ALA A 576 -10.55 28.69 -13.12
CA ALA A 576 -11.35 29.35 -14.15
C ALA A 576 -11.34 30.89 -13.98
N ALA A 577 -11.44 31.39 -12.74
CA ALA A 577 -11.36 32.82 -12.45
C ALA A 577 -9.97 33.41 -12.75
N ALA A 578 -8.89 32.69 -12.41
CA ALA A 578 -7.53 33.10 -12.74
C ALA A 578 -7.30 33.16 -14.27
N ILE A 579 -7.81 32.16 -14.99
CA ILE A 579 -7.81 32.12 -16.46
C ILE A 579 -8.55 33.32 -17.06
N GLU A 580 -9.77 33.62 -16.60
CA GLU A 580 -10.56 34.72 -17.14
C GLU A 580 -9.91 36.08 -16.86
N ALA A 581 -9.30 36.25 -15.66
CA ALA A 581 -8.54 37.45 -15.31
C ALA A 581 -7.30 37.66 -16.21
N GLN A 582 -6.75 36.59 -16.77
CA GLN A 582 -5.54 36.59 -17.60
C GLN A 582 -5.84 36.41 -19.10
N ARG A 583 -7.10 36.28 -19.50
CA ARG A 583 -7.55 36.03 -20.88
C ARG A 583 -7.15 37.13 -21.87
N GLY A 584 -6.91 38.34 -21.39
CA GLY A 584 -6.42 39.47 -22.19
C GLY A 584 -4.89 39.52 -22.37
N SER A 585 -4.14 38.69 -21.64
CA SER A 585 -2.67 38.73 -21.57
C SER A 585 -1.99 37.39 -21.89
N MET A 586 -2.73 36.28 -22.04
CA MET A 586 -2.21 34.94 -22.32
C MET A 586 -2.31 34.50 -23.79
N PRO A 587 -1.31 33.77 -24.33
CA PRO A 587 -1.45 33.03 -25.58
C PRO A 587 -2.42 31.85 -25.43
N GLU A 588 -3.25 31.60 -26.44
CA GLU A 588 -4.30 30.56 -26.49
C GLU A 588 -3.78 29.14 -26.20
N ILE A 589 -2.50 28.88 -26.46
CA ILE A 589 -1.83 27.59 -26.23
C ILE A 589 -1.65 27.30 -24.73
N TYR A 590 -1.49 28.32 -23.88
CA TYR A 590 -1.32 28.13 -22.43
C TYR A 590 -2.64 27.81 -21.71
N LEU A 591 -3.77 28.16 -22.31
CA LEU A 591 -5.11 27.87 -21.79
C LEU A 591 -5.50 26.40 -21.94
N HIS A 592 -4.89 25.69 -22.90
CA HIS A 592 -5.17 24.29 -23.18
C HIS A 592 -4.38 23.33 -22.28
N ASP A 593 -3.12 23.66 -21.92
CA ASP A 593 -2.26 22.79 -21.10
C ASP A 593 -2.58 22.87 -19.58
N ARG A 594 -3.22 23.95 -19.10
CA ARG A 594 -3.61 24.07 -17.68
C ARG A 594 -4.84 23.24 -17.31
N LEU A 595 -5.55 22.71 -18.31
CA LEU A 595 -6.72 21.84 -18.10
C LEU A 595 -6.27 20.38 -18.12
N LEU A 596 -5.67 19.95 -17.00
CA LEU A 596 -5.45 18.55 -16.61
C LEU A 596 -4.37 17.82 -17.42
N PRO A 597 -3.20 17.52 -16.83
CA PRO A 597 -2.37 16.43 -17.34
C PRO A 597 -3.17 15.12 -17.18
N GLY A 598 -3.77 14.65 -18.27
CA GLY A 598 -4.28 13.27 -18.39
C GLY A 598 -5.69 12.94 -17.87
N MET A 599 -6.53 13.89 -17.46
CA MET A 599 -7.92 13.58 -17.09
C MET A 599 -8.89 13.83 -18.25
N ASP A 600 -9.52 12.76 -18.73
CA ASP A 600 -10.67 12.86 -19.63
C ASP A 600 -11.86 13.43 -18.84
N ARG A 601 -12.36 14.61 -19.24
CA ARG A 601 -13.54 15.30 -18.66
C ARG A 601 -14.79 14.40 -18.54
N ALA A 602 -14.81 13.26 -19.23
CA ALA A 602 -15.87 12.28 -19.15
C ALA A 602 -15.88 11.47 -17.84
N GLN A 603 -14.74 11.30 -17.16
CA GLN A 603 -14.62 10.47 -15.94
C GLN A 603 -15.06 11.19 -14.66
N LEU A 604 -15.06 12.53 -14.67
CA LEU A 604 -15.43 13.37 -13.52
C LEU A 604 -16.88 13.88 -13.57
N ARG A 605 -17.72 13.36 -14.48
CA ARG A 605 -19.13 13.74 -14.48
C ARG A 605 -19.86 13.01 -13.35
N PRO A 606 -20.69 13.70 -12.56
CA PRO A 606 -21.57 13.04 -11.61
C PRO A 606 -22.41 12.02 -12.37
N ARG A 607 -22.39 10.76 -11.91
CA ARG A 607 -23.30 9.73 -12.40
C ARG A 607 -24.71 10.27 -12.15
N PRO A 608 -25.58 10.41 -13.16
CA PRO A 608 -26.95 10.85 -12.91
C PRO A 608 -27.57 9.84 -11.95
N THR A 609 -27.89 10.28 -10.74
CA THR A 609 -28.67 9.50 -9.78
C THR A 609 -29.91 9.00 -10.50
N ALA A 610 -30.02 7.69 -10.69
CA ALA A 610 -31.25 7.08 -11.17
C ALA A 610 -32.38 7.55 -10.26
N PRO A 611 -33.53 7.99 -10.81
CA PRO A 611 -34.64 8.44 -9.99
C PRO A 611 -35.09 7.29 -9.08
N SER A 612 -34.95 7.50 -7.77
CA SER A 612 -35.47 6.63 -6.73
C SER A 612 -36.95 6.39 -6.98
N THR A 613 -37.29 5.17 -7.36
CA THR A 613 -38.67 4.67 -7.44
C THR A 613 -39.07 4.21 -6.05
N ALA A 614 -39.34 5.16 -5.16
CA ALA A 614 -40.13 4.90 -3.96
C ALA A 614 -41.59 5.31 -4.22
N PRO A 615 -42.59 4.48 -3.85
CA PRO A 615 -43.97 4.65 -4.27
C PRO A 615 -44.65 5.83 -3.58
N ALA A 616 -45.36 6.63 -4.37
CA ALA A 616 -46.15 7.76 -3.95
C ALA A 616 -47.26 7.35 -2.97
N VAL A 617 -47.20 7.86 -1.74
CA VAL A 617 -48.33 7.86 -0.81
C VAL A 617 -49.26 9.01 -1.19
N THR A 618 -50.37 8.66 -1.82
CA THR A 618 -51.47 9.56 -2.20
C THR A 618 -52.15 10.12 -0.95
N ARG A 619 -51.86 11.37 -0.58
CA ARG A 619 -52.72 12.17 0.29
C ARG A 619 -53.71 12.94 -0.57
N THR A 620 -54.93 12.42 -0.66
CA THR A 620 -56.06 13.09 -1.30
C THR A 620 -56.71 14.02 -0.27
N SER A 621 -56.51 15.33 -0.43
CA SER A 621 -57.30 16.35 0.26
C SER A 621 -58.54 16.66 -0.57
N ALA A 622 -59.72 16.35 -0.05
CA ALA A 622 -61.01 16.81 -0.59
C ALA A 622 -61.47 18.07 0.17
N PRO A 623 -62.02 19.10 -0.50
CA PRO A 623 -62.64 20.24 0.17
C PRO A 623 -64.16 20.11 0.21
N GLY A 624 -64.73 20.58 1.33
CA GLY A 624 -66.13 21.01 1.40
C GLY A 624 -67.04 20.15 2.27
N GLN A 625 -67.41 20.65 3.45
CA GLN A 625 -68.73 21.26 3.63
C GLN A 625 -68.92 21.74 5.07
N SER A 626 -69.63 22.86 5.13
CA SER A 626 -69.95 23.71 6.27
C SER A 626 -71.18 23.22 7.06
N GLY A 627 -70.99 23.04 8.38
CA GLY A 627 -71.94 23.23 9.50
C GLY A 627 -73.23 22.40 9.57
N PRO A 628 -74.06 22.54 10.64
CA PRO A 628 -73.83 23.15 11.95
C PRO A 628 -74.31 22.27 13.15
N SER A 629 -73.97 22.74 14.37
CA SER A 629 -74.74 22.70 15.63
C SER A 629 -75.51 21.45 16.10
N GLY A 630 -75.29 21.07 17.36
CA GLY A 630 -76.42 20.78 18.27
C GLY A 630 -76.30 19.58 19.23
N LEU A 631 -75.90 19.88 20.47
CA LEU A 631 -76.46 19.42 21.76
C LEU A 631 -76.72 17.91 22.00
N ALA A 632 -76.08 17.35 23.04
CA ALA A 632 -76.78 16.93 24.26
C ALA A 632 -75.83 16.38 25.35
N ARG A 633 -75.97 16.98 26.55
CA ARG A 633 -75.53 16.60 27.90
C ARG A 633 -74.08 16.83 28.31
#